data_AF-A0A517YKZ4-F1
#
_entry.id   AF-A0A517YKZ4-F1
#
_cell.length_a   1.000
_cell.length_b   1.000
_cell.length_c   1.000
_cell.angle_alpha   90.00
_cell.angle_beta   90.00
_cell.angle_gamma   90.00
#
_symmetry.space_group_name_H-M   'P 1'
#
loop_
_entity.id
_entity.type
_entity.pdbx_description
1 polymer ?
#
loop_
_entity_poly.entity_id
_entity_poly.type
_entity_poly.pdbx_seq_one_letter_code
_entity_poly.pdbx_strand_id
1 'polypeptide(L)'
;MLLRWLVNNYLRDAAEQAVRQHFSGTSSGQAGQTVPTSGGAEGEVAGEDLPCDVALIFALGMEAGPLVDQLKDVASTKRPKHVEHAGSLAGKLAVIAEGGVGQEAAALTTREMIRAYEPRWIVSAGFAGALNDQLHRGHMLMANSVVNLAGEEMQIELKMQPTPKLHVGRLLTVDGLLKTTAEKLTAGAEHSAIACDMETFAVAKECSLAGVRFLSVRIVSDGLSDELPFEVEQLMNEKNLAKQAGIAIQALMKRPAAALDLWKLRDEANKAAERLAKFLLQVLPQLPA
;
A
#
# COMPACT_ATOMS: atom_id res chain seq x y z
N MET A 1 21.50 -23.29 6.71
CA MET A 1 20.11 -23.76 6.88
C MET A 1 19.69 -23.82 8.35
N LEU A 2 20.51 -24.37 9.26
CA LEU A 2 20.23 -24.41 10.71
C LEU A 2 20.05 -23.02 11.37
N LEU A 3 20.87 -22.03 10.97
CA LEU A 3 20.83 -20.67 11.53
C LEU A 3 19.53 -19.93 11.14
N ARG A 4 18.98 -20.21 9.95
CA ARG A 4 17.72 -19.64 9.45
C ARG A 4 16.50 -20.26 10.14
N TRP A 5 16.58 -21.54 10.49
CA TRP A 5 15.58 -22.24 11.30
C TRP A 5 15.56 -21.72 12.75
N LEU A 6 16.73 -21.53 13.37
CA LEU A 6 16.84 -20.98 14.73
C LEU A 6 16.33 -19.54 14.82
N VAL A 7 16.65 -18.69 13.85
CA VAL A 7 16.17 -17.30 13.80
C VAL A 7 14.66 -17.25 13.56
N ASN A 8 14.11 -18.07 12.66
CA ASN A 8 12.66 -18.13 12.44
C ASN A 8 11.90 -18.67 13.65
N ASN A 9 12.40 -19.69 14.35
CA ASN A 9 11.76 -20.19 15.57
C ASN A 9 11.84 -19.18 16.72
N TYR A 10 12.96 -18.48 16.87
CA TYR A 10 13.10 -17.44 17.89
C TYR A 10 12.17 -16.24 17.64
N LEU A 11 12.02 -15.84 16.38
CA LEU A 11 11.10 -14.77 15.97
C LEU A 11 9.63 -15.20 16.12
N ARG A 12 9.32 -16.46 15.84
CA ARG A 12 8.00 -17.06 16.07
C ARG A 12 7.66 -17.09 17.56
N ASP A 13 8.60 -17.53 18.40
CA ASP A 13 8.42 -17.51 19.85
C ASP A 13 8.29 -16.08 20.38
N ALA A 14 9.03 -15.10 19.84
CA ALA A 14 8.93 -13.70 20.25
C ALA A 14 7.57 -13.08 19.85
N ALA A 15 7.08 -13.35 18.65
CA ALA A 15 5.76 -12.89 18.19
C ALA A 15 4.62 -13.60 18.94
N GLU A 16 4.70 -14.92 19.12
CA GLU A 16 3.74 -15.69 19.92
C GLU A 16 3.76 -15.24 21.39
N GLN A 17 4.92 -14.90 21.95
CA GLN A 17 5.04 -14.35 23.31
C GLN A 17 4.50 -12.93 23.41
N ALA A 18 4.75 -12.06 22.43
CA ALA A 18 4.19 -10.71 22.40
C ALA A 18 2.65 -10.74 22.31
N VAL A 19 2.10 -11.60 21.44
CA VAL A 19 0.66 -11.85 21.31
C VAL A 19 0.11 -12.47 22.61
N ARG A 20 0.74 -13.51 23.17
CA ARG A 20 0.31 -14.12 24.45
C ARG A 20 0.42 -13.16 25.64
N GLN A 21 1.39 -12.25 25.67
CA GLN A 21 1.52 -11.25 26.73
C GLN A 21 0.44 -10.16 26.62
N HIS A 22 0.03 -9.82 25.39
CA HIS A 22 -1.07 -8.89 25.15
C HIS A 22 -2.43 -9.50 25.53
N PHE A 23 -2.61 -10.80 25.30
CA PHE A 23 -3.85 -11.52 25.65
C PHE A 23 -3.91 -12.02 27.12
N SER A 24 -2.78 -12.33 27.76
CA SER A 24 -2.74 -12.75 29.19
C SER A 24 -2.94 -11.59 30.17
N GLY A 25 -2.88 -10.34 29.71
CA GLY A 25 -3.33 -9.16 30.47
C GLY A 25 -4.85 -9.04 30.64
N THR A 26 -5.66 -9.91 29.99
CA THR A 26 -7.13 -9.73 29.93
C THR A 26 -7.94 -10.98 30.31
N SER A 27 -7.33 -12.08 30.76
CA SER A 27 -8.11 -13.24 31.24
C SER A 27 -7.31 -14.16 32.16
N SER A 28 -7.64 -14.11 33.45
CA SER A 28 -7.28 -15.12 34.44
C SER A 28 -8.12 -16.39 34.25
N GLY A 29 -7.51 -17.54 33.99
CA GLY A 29 -8.23 -18.83 33.99
C GLY A 29 -7.47 -20.06 33.46
N GLN A 30 -6.68 -20.68 34.34
CA GLN A 30 -6.33 -22.13 34.47
C GLN A 30 -5.95 -23.01 33.24
N ALA A 31 -4.65 -23.39 33.24
CA ALA A 31 -4.04 -24.74 33.25
C ALA A 31 -4.48 -25.87 32.28
N GLY A 32 -3.48 -26.44 31.60
CA GLY A 32 -3.49 -27.82 31.08
C GLY A 32 -2.23 -28.21 30.29
N GLN A 33 -1.42 -29.12 30.83
CA GLN A 33 -0.19 -29.70 30.24
C GLN A 33 -0.50 -30.83 29.23
N THR A 34 0.35 -31.05 28.22
CA THR A 34 0.91 -32.39 27.84
C THR A 34 2.06 -32.32 26.82
N VAL A 35 2.88 -33.39 26.85
CA VAL A 35 4.23 -33.69 26.32
C VAL A 35 4.20 -34.28 24.87
N PRO A 36 5.33 -34.38 24.12
CA PRO A 36 5.34 -34.38 22.65
C PRO A 36 5.48 -35.78 22.02
N THR A 37 5.14 -35.89 20.74
CA THR A 37 5.49 -37.03 19.89
C THR A 37 6.05 -36.59 18.53
N SER A 38 7.16 -37.24 18.20
CA SER A 38 7.98 -37.15 16.98
C SER A 38 7.30 -37.69 15.73
N GLY A 39 7.61 -37.12 14.56
CA GLY A 39 7.39 -37.75 13.27
C GLY A 39 7.70 -36.81 12.12
N GLY A 40 8.75 -37.11 11.35
CA GLY A 40 9.16 -36.32 10.19
C GLY A 40 8.22 -36.48 9.00
N ALA A 41 8.07 -35.39 8.24
CA ALA A 41 7.79 -35.41 6.82
C ALA A 41 8.28 -34.07 6.26
N GLU A 42 9.09 -34.13 5.19
CA GLU A 42 9.50 -32.99 4.40
C GLU A 42 8.26 -32.35 3.77
N GLY A 43 7.92 -31.14 4.22
CA GLY A 43 6.90 -30.30 3.64
C GLY A 43 7.38 -28.87 3.64
N GLU A 44 7.16 -28.14 2.54
CA GLU A 44 7.28 -26.69 2.51
C GLU A 44 6.47 -26.11 3.67
N VAL A 45 7.15 -25.62 4.70
CA VAL A 45 6.50 -25.01 5.86
C VAL A 45 6.08 -23.61 5.44
N ALA A 46 4.86 -23.49 4.91
CA ALA A 46 4.13 -22.23 4.91
C ALA A 46 4.04 -21.76 6.37
N GLY A 47 4.51 -20.54 6.66
CA GLY A 47 4.30 -19.95 7.98
C GLY A 47 2.80 -19.93 8.27
N GLU A 48 2.40 -20.29 9.49
CA GLU A 48 1.00 -20.17 9.90
C GLU A 48 0.67 -18.67 9.95
N ASP A 49 -0.08 -18.21 8.96
CA ASP A 49 -0.51 -16.82 8.86
C ASP A 49 -1.62 -16.58 9.92
N LEU A 50 -1.40 -15.61 10.81
CA LEU A 50 -2.30 -15.26 11.91
C LEU A 50 -3.19 -14.07 11.52
N PRO A 51 -4.46 -14.00 11.97
CA PRO A 51 -5.34 -12.88 11.68
C PRO A 51 -4.74 -11.54 12.10
N CYS A 52 -4.95 -10.50 11.30
CA CYS A 52 -4.53 -9.13 11.58
C CYS A 52 -5.71 -8.15 11.66
N ASP A 53 -5.51 -7.01 12.31
CA ASP A 53 -6.52 -5.96 12.37
C ASP A 53 -6.61 -5.20 11.05
N VAL A 54 -5.47 -4.95 10.40
CA VAL A 54 -5.39 -4.14 9.19
C VAL A 54 -4.29 -4.63 8.25
N ALA A 55 -4.64 -4.78 6.96
CA ALA A 55 -3.66 -4.90 5.90
C ALA A 55 -3.58 -3.60 5.10
N LEU A 56 -2.38 -3.08 4.87
CA LEU A 56 -2.13 -1.89 4.08
C LEU A 56 -1.50 -2.28 2.74
N ILE A 57 -2.11 -1.87 1.63
CA ILE A 57 -1.66 -2.19 0.28
C ILE A 57 -1.04 -0.94 -0.34
N PHE A 58 0.24 -1.01 -0.66
CA PHE A 58 1.01 -0.01 -1.40
C PHE A 58 1.45 -0.58 -2.75
N ALA A 59 1.56 0.27 -3.77
CA ALA A 59 2.07 -0.16 -5.07
C ALA A 59 3.60 -0.25 -5.05
N LEU A 60 4.27 0.70 -4.40
CA LEU A 60 5.72 0.85 -4.41
C LEU A 60 6.32 0.85 -3.00
N GLY A 61 7.49 0.22 -2.84
CA GLY A 61 8.23 0.26 -1.57
C GLY A 61 8.65 1.66 -1.13
N MET A 62 8.79 2.62 -2.05
CA MET A 62 9.03 4.02 -1.67
C MET A 62 7.83 4.70 -1.00
N GLU A 63 6.60 4.24 -1.30
CA GLU A 63 5.39 4.73 -0.64
C GLU A 63 5.24 4.10 0.75
N ALA A 64 5.55 2.80 0.85
CA ALA A 64 5.43 2.02 2.07
C ALA A 64 6.54 2.29 3.08
N GLY A 65 7.77 2.53 2.62
CA GLY A 65 8.99 2.57 3.42
C GLY A 65 8.87 3.40 4.71
N PRO A 66 8.45 4.68 4.66
CA PRO A 66 8.31 5.49 5.85
C PRO A 66 7.29 4.96 6.88
N LEU A 67 6.31 4.15 6.46
CA LEU A 67 5.38 3.49 7.38
C LEU A 67 5.93 2.16 7.88
N VAL A 68 6.65 1.41 7.04
CA VAL A 68 7.38 0.19 7.43
C VAL A 68 8.38 0.49 8.54
N ASP A 69 9.08 1.63 8.46
CA ASP A 69 10.01 2.12 9.49
C ASP A 69 9.34 2.37 10.86
N GLN A 70 8.00 2.44 10.90
CA GLN A 70 7.22 2.66 12.13
C GLN A 70 6.64 1.37 12.71
N LEU A 71 6.78 0.24 12.02
CA LEU A 71 6.37 -1.06 12.54
C LEU A 71 7.24 -1.47 13.73
N LYS A 72 6.60 -2.08 14.72
CA LYS A 72 7.26 -2.76 15.85
C LYS A 72 7.17 -4.26 15.65
N ASP A 73 8.14 -4.98 16.18
CA ASP A 73 8.19 -6.45 16.14
C ASP A 73 8.09 -7.00 14.70
N VAL A 74 8.89 -6.38 13.81
CA VAL A 74 8.77 -6.55 12.35
C VAL A 74 9.23 -7.93 11.89
N ALA A 75 8.37 -8.61 11.13
CA ALA A 75 8.72 -9.78 10.33
C ALA A 75 8.47 -9.47 8.85
N SER A 76 9.55 -9.43 8.07
CA SER A 76 9.49 -9.17 6.63
C SER A 76 9.60 -10.47 5.84
N THR A 77 8.66 -10.72 4.94
CA THR A 77 8.62 -11.92 4.10
C THR A 77 8.56 -11.54 2.63
N LYS A 78 9.45 -12.12 1.83
CA LYS A 78 9.38 -12.01 0.37
C LYS A 78 8.49 -13.13 -0.16
N ARG A 79 7.31 -12.77 -0.68
CA ARG A 79 6.41 -13.69 -1.38
C ARG A 79 6.74 -13.67 -2.89
N PRO A 80 6.21 -14.62 -3.68
CA PRO A 80 6.48 -14.65 -5.12
C PRO A 80 6.02 -13.42 -5.89
N LYS A 81 5.03 -12.68 -5.36
CA LYS A 81 4.33 -11.59 -6.07
C LYS A 81 4.40 -10.23 -5.38
N HIS A 82 4.69 -10.21 -4.08
CA HIS A 82 4.80 -8.99 -3.27
C HIS A 82 5.83 -9.18 -2.15
N VAL A 83 6.19 -8.10 -1.50
CA VAL A 83 6.89 -8.13 -0.21
C VAL A 83 5.89 -7.72 0.87
N GLU A 84 5.92 -8.39 2.02
CA GLU A 84 5.07 -8.04 3.15
C GLU A 84 5.88 -7.83 4.43
N HIS A 85 5.38 -6.94 5.27
CA HIS A 85 5.95 -6.58 6.57
C HIS A 85 4.86 -6.67 7.62
N ALA A 86 4.91 -7.71 8.45
CA ALA A 86 3.99 -7.92 9.55
C ALA A 86 4.58 -7.36 10.85
N GLY A 87 3.72 -6.81 11.72
CA GLY A 87 4.13 -6.32 13.03
C GLY A 87 3.00 -5.61 13.76
N SER A 88 3.36 -4.82 14.78
CA SER A 88 2.42 -3.91 15.44
C SER A 88 2.60 -2.49 14.93
N LEU A 89 1.49 -1.83 14.57
CA LEU A 89 1.45 -0.46 14.08
C LEU A 89 0.31 0.29 14.76
N ALA A 90 0.63 1.40 15.44
CA ALA A 90 -0.37 2.24 16.10
C ALA A 90 -1.36 1.47 17.00
N GLY A 91 -0.88 0.43 17.70
CA GLY A 91 -1.69 -0.41 18.60
C GLY A 91 -2.54 -1.48 17.90
N LYS A 92 -2.31 -1.73 16.61
CA LYS A 92 -2.99 -2.76 15.81
C LYS A 92 -2.00 -3.79 15.28
N LEU A 93 -2.45 -5.03 15.11
CA LEU A 93 -1.73 -6.02 14.31
C LEU A 93 -1.88 -5.65 12.84
N ALA A 94 -0.76 -5.35 12.19
CA ALA A 94 -0.75 -4.80 10.84
C ALA A 94 0.16 -5.61 9.92
N VAL A 95 -0.27 -5.72 8.66
CA VAL A 95 0.57 -6.22 7.56
C VAL A 95 0.64 -5.16 6.48
N ILE A 96 1.84 -4.72 6.12
CA ILE A 96 2.07 -3.79 5.00
C ILE A 96 2.55 -4.60 3.81
N ALA A 97 1.85 -4.55 2.69
CA ALA A 97 2.20 -5.24 1.46
C ALA A 97 2.61 -4.25 0.35
N GLU A 98 3.75 -4.53 -0.29
CA GLU A 98 4.25 -3.86 -1.49
C GLU A 98 3.88 -4.71 -2.71
N GLY A 99 2.71 -4.41 -3.29
CA GLY A 99 2.04 -5.28 -4.28
C GLY A 99 2.46 -5.08 -5.73
N GLY A 100 3.11 -3.97 -6.05
CA GLY A 100 3.41 -3.57 -7.44
C GLY A 100 2.32 -2.68 -8.04
N VAL A 101 2.68 -2.06 -9.18
CA VAL A 101 1.84 -1.08 -9.89
C VAL A 101 0.80 -1.77 -10.78
N GLY A 102 -0.41 -1.21 -10.77
CA GLY A 102 -1.52 -1.60 -11.64
C GLY A 102 -2.53 -2.54 -11.00
N GLN A 103 -3.72 -2.57 -11.61
CA GLN A 103 -4.90 -3.26 -11.09
C GLN A 103 -4.71 -4.77 -10.86
N GLU A 104 -4.01 -5.46 -11.76
CA GLU A 104 -3.78 -6.92 -11.64
C GLU A 104 -2.93 -7.26 -10.41
N ALA A 105 -1.83 -6.50 -10.22
CA ALA A 105 -0.91 -6.68 -9.12
C ALA A 105 -1.59 -6.35 -7.77
N ALA A 106 -2.36 -5.27 -7.75
CA ALA A 106 -3.14 -4.86 -6.59
C ALA A 106 -4.22 -5.89 -6.21
N ALA A 107 -4.98 -6.42 -7.17
CA ALA A 107 -5.99 -7.44 -6.93
C ALA A 107 -5.38 -8.76 -6.41
N LEU A 108 -4.26 -9.19 -7.00
CA LEU A 108 -3.55 -10.38 -6.55
C LEU A 108 -3.05 -10.23 -5.11
N THR A 109 -2.37 -9.12 -4.82
CA THR A 109 -1.85 -8.83 -3.47
C THR A 109 -2.98 -8.78 -2.45
N THR A 110 -4.09 -8.11 -2.79
CA THR A 110 -5.26 -8.00 -1.91
C THR A 110 -5.85 -9.36 -1.57
N ARG A 111 -6.05 -10.24 -2.57
CA ARG A 111 -6.55 -11.61 -2.34
C ARG A 111 -5.62 -12.44 -1.47
N GLU A 112 -4.31 -12.35 -1.69
CA GLU A 112 -3.32 -13.04 -0.86
C GLU A 112 -3.35 -12.53 0.59
N MET A 113 -3.45 -11.21 0.79
CA MET A 113 -3.59 -10.63 2.14
C MET A 113 -4.86 -11.08 2.84
N ILE A 114 -6.00 -11.11 2.12
CA ILE A 114 -7.26 -11.58 2.67
C ILE A 114 -7.16 -13.05 3.09
N ARG A 115 -6.60 -13.88 2.22
CA ARG A 115 -6.48 -15.33 2.45
C ARG A 115 -5.52 -15.67 3.58
N ALA A 116 -4.39 -14.97 3.66
CA ALA A 116 -3.35 -15.23 4.65
C ALA A 116 -3.75 -14.67 6.02
N TYR A 117 -4.21 -13.42 6.08
CA TYR A 117 -4.28 -12.66 7.33
C TYR A 117 -5.69 -12.31 7.79
N GLU A 118 -6.74 -12.73 7.08
CA GLU A 118 -8.14 -12.45 7.41
C GLU A 118 -8.37 -11.02 7.97
N PRO A 119 -7.88 -9.98 7.28
CA PRO A 119 -7.81 -8.64 7.83
C PRO A 119 -9.20 -8.08 8.05
N ARG A 120 -9.38 -7.39 9.17
CA ARG A 120 -10.64 -6.70 9.46
C ARG A 120 -10.86 -5.48 8.58
N TRP A 121 -9.75 -4.84 8.21
CA TRP A 121 -9.69 -3.69 7.33
C TRP A 121 -8.59 -3.85 6.30
N ILE A 122 -8.87 -3.42 5.07
CA ILE A 122 -7.86 -3.17 4.06
C ILE A 122 -7.80 -1.68 3.78
N VAL A 123 -6.60 -1.13 3.85
CA VAL A 123 -6.30 0.27 3.51
C VAL A 123 -5.46 0.27 2.24
N SER A 124 -6.01 0.75 1.14
CA SER A 124 -5.21 1.05 -0.05
C SER A 124 -4.59 2.44 0.12
N ALA A 125 -3.26 2.50 0.12
CA ALA A 125 -2.54 3.73 0.34
C ALA A 125 -1.43 3.95 -0.69
N GLY A 126 -1.14 5.21 -0.99
CA GLY A 126 -0.08 5.58 -1.93
C GLY A 126 -0.31 6.93 -2.58
N PHE A 127 0.33 7.13 -3.71
CA PHE A 127 0.26 8.37 -4.48
C PHE A 127 -1.01 8.44 -5.35
N ALA A 128 -1.35 9.67 -5.73
CA ALA A 128 -2.41 9.97 -6.69
C ALA A 128 -2.07 11.22 -7.50
N GLY A 129 -2.61 11.30 -8.72
CA GLY A 129 -2.59 12.49 -9.56
C GLY A 129 -3.85 13.33 -9.38
N ALA A 130 -3.74 14.65 -9.34
CA ALA A 130 -4.89 15.55 -9.30
C ALA A 130 -5.60 15.64 -10.66
N LEU A 131 -6.94 15.61 -10.64
CA LEU A 131 -7.78 15.76 -11.83
C LEU A 131 -8.51 17.11 -11.90
N ASN A 132 -8.39 17.94 -10.86
CA ASN A 132 -8.92 19.29 -10.81
C ASN A 132 -7.97 20.24 -10.06
N ASP A 133 -8.33 21.51 -10.02
CA ASP A 133 -7.56 22.61 -9.41
C ASP A 133 -7.71 22.70 -7.88
N GLN A 134 -8.58 21.89 -7.27
CA GLN A 134 -8.76 21.87 -5.83
C GLN A 134 -7.69 21.04 -5.12
N LEU A 135 -7.10 20.06 -5.83
CA LEU A 135 -6.09 19.15 -5.31
C LEU A 135 -4.69 19.59 -5.74
N HIS A 136 -3.86 19.92 -4.75
CA HIS A 136 -2.47 20.31 -4.96
C HIS A 136 -1.52 19.25 -4.39
N ARG A 137 -0.27 19.26 -4.86
CA ARG A 137 0.79 18.39 -4.33
C ARG A 137 0.84 18.42 -2.80
N GLY A 138 0.93 17.24 -2.20
CA GLY A 138 0.98 17.06 -0.75
C GLY A 138 -0.35 17.20 -0.03
N HIS A 139 -1.46 17.44 -0.74
CA HIS A 139 -2.80 17.30 -0.17
C HIS A 139 -3.12 15.81 0.05
N MET A 140 -3.85 15.51 1.12
CA MET A 140 -4.40 14.19 1.37
C MET A 140 -5.77 14.06 0.71
N LEU A 141 -6.08 12.85 0.27
CA LEU A 141 -7.39 12.47 -0.23
C LEU A 141 -7.82 11.17 0.45
N MET A 142 -9.00 11.18 1.04
CA MET A 142 -9.69 9.95 1.45
C MET A 142 -10.89 9.76 0.53
N ALA A 143 -10.90 8.67 -0.23
CA ALA A 143 -11.97 8.47 -1.20
C ALA A 143 -13.29 8.11 -0.50
N ASN A 144 -14.40 8.75 -0.90
CA ASN A 144 -15.75 8.34 -0.51
C ASN A 144 -16.40 7.42 -1.57
N SER A 145 -15.84 7.40 -2.78
CA SER A 145 -16.12 6.38 -3.78
C SER A 145 -14.93 6.20 -4.71
N VAL A 146 -14.86 5.05 -5.35
CA VAL A 146 -13.83 4.72 -6.36
C VAL A 146 -14.52 4.26 -7.64
N VAL A 147 -14.05 4.76 -8.78
CA VAL A 147 -14.62 4.45 -10.10
C VAL A 147 -13.51 3.97 -11.03
N ASN A 148 -13.82 3.07 -11.96
CA ASN A 148 -12.89 2.68 -13.02
C ASN A 148 -13.24 3.31 -14.37
N LEU A 149 -12.39 3.11 -15.39
CA LEU A 149 -12.61 3.61 -16.74
C LEU A 149 -13.89 3.08 -17.42
N ALA A 150 -14.43 1.93 -16.96
CA ALA A 150 -15.71 1.40 -17.45
C ALA A 150 -16.92 2.07 -16.79
N GLY A 151 -16.72 2.94 -15.80
CA GLY A 151 -17.78 3.61 -15.05
C GLY A 151 -18.39 2.76 -13.92
N GLU A 152 -17.80 1.60 -13.61
CA GLU A 152 -18.17 0.85 -12.41
C GLU A 152 -17.72 1.65 -11.18
N GLU A 153 -18.61 1.87 -10.22
CA GLU A 153 -18.34 2.66 -9.01
C GLU A 153 -18.61 1.86 -7.75
N MET A 154 -17.76 2.03 -6.74
CA MET A 154 -17.91 1.45 -5.42
C MET A 154 -17.92 2.55 -4.36
N GLN A 155 -18.96 2.57 -3.53
CA GLN A 155 -19.09 3.51 -2.42
C GLN A 155 -18.26 3.05 -1.23
N ILE A 156 -17.64 4.00 -0.53
CA ILE A 156 -16.84 3.77 0.66
C ILE A 156 -17.50 4.52 1.80
N GLU A 157 -17.93 3.79 2.83
CA GLU A 157 -18.52 4.40 4.01
C GLU A 157 -17.45 5.17 4.82
N LEU A 158 -17.37 6.47 4.57
CA LEU A 158 -16.39 7.34 5.22
C LEU A 158 -17.08 8.39 6.11
N LYS A 159 -16.73 8.39 7.39
CA LYS A 159 -17.13 9.44 8.34
C LYS A 159 -15.96 10.39 8.58
N MET A 160 -15.66 11.24 7.60
CA MET A 160 -14.57 12.22 7.67
C MET A 160 -15.03 13.56 7.10
N GLN A 161 -14.66 14.65 7.75
CA GLN A 161 -14.91 16.00 7.23
C GLN A 161 -13.67 16.51 6.48
N PRO A 162 -13.85 17.12 5.29
CA PRO A 162 -12.75 17.72 4.57
C PRO A 162 -12.16 18.92 5.35
N THR A 163 -10.86 19.14 5.17
CA THR A 163 -10.12 20.30 5.68
C THR A 163 -9.33 20.94 4.52
N PRO A 164 -8.71 22.12 4.67
CA PRO A 164 -7.98 22.74 3.56
C PRO A 164 -6.91 21.86 2.89
N LYS A 165 -6.34 20.87 3.61
CA LYS A 165 -5.33 19.93 3.09
C LYS A 165 -5.79 18.46 3.08
N LEU A 166 -7.04 18.18 3.46
CA LEU A 166 -7.64 16.85 3.42
C LEU A 166 -8.93 16.92 2.61
N HIS A 167 -8.93 16.25 1.47
CA HIS A 167 -10.06 16.19 0.56
C HIS A 167 -10.80 14.87 0.73
N VAL A 168 -12.10 14.91 0.49
CA VAL A 168 -12.96 13.74 0.40
C VAL A 168 -13.70 13.82 -0.92
N GLY A 169 -13.59 12.78 -1.74
CA GLY A 169 -14.26 12.74 -3.03
C GLY A 169 -13.93 11.50 -3.84
N ARG A 170 -14.49 11.44 -5.04
CA ARG A 170 -14.37 10.29 -5.93
C ARG A 170 -12.96 10.17 -6.50
N LEU A 171 -12.40 8.96 -6.43
CA LEU A 171 -11.10 8.60 -7.00
C LEU A 171 -11.30 7.73 -8.26
N LEU A 172 -10.64 8.08 -9.35
CA LEU A 172 -10.64 7.30 -10.59
C LEU A 172 -9.43 6.37 -10.65
N THR A 173 -9.63 5.08 -10.90
CA THR A 173 -8.53 4.16 -11.21
C THR A 173 -8.36 4.02 -12.72
N VAL A 174 -7.16 4.28 -13.21
CA VAL A 174 -6.76 4.24 -14.63
C VAL A 174 -5.69 3.16 -14.88
N ASP A 175 -5.52 2.74 -16.13
CA ASP A 175 -4.52 1.70 -16.50
C ASP A 175 -3.10 2.25 -16.74
N GLY A 176 -2.96 3.57 -16.75
CA GLY A 176 -1.69 4.24 -17.01
C GLY A 176 -1.75 5.71 -16.65
N LEU A 177 -0.57 6.31 -16.56
CA LEU A 177 -0.44 7.71 -16.14
C LEU A 177 -1.14 8.66 -17.12
N LEU A 178 -1.93 9.58 -16.58
CA LEU A 178 -2.43 10.75 -17.30
C LEU A 178 -1.34 11.82 -17.33
N LYS A 179 -0.88 12.18 -18.53
CA LYS A 179 0.37 12.93 -18.72
C LYS A 179 0.13 14.42 -18.83
N THR A 180 -0.93 14.80 -19.54
CA THR A 180 -1.23 16.21 -19.82
C THR A 180 -2.33 16.72 -18.91
N THR A 181 -2.34 18.04 -18.69
CA THR A 181 -3.47 18.70 -18.02
C THR A 181 -4.79 18.44 -18.74
N ALA A 182 -4.79 18.37 -20.07
CA ALA A 182 -5.99 18.09 -20.84
C ALA A 182 -6.54 16.68 -20.55
N GLU A 183 -5.70 15.65 -20.56
CA GLU A 183 -6.09 14.28 -20.19
C GLU A 183 -6.66 14.21 -18.76
N LYS A 184 -5.99 14.86 -17.81
CA LYS A 184 -6.43 14.93 -16.40
C LYS A 184 -7.79 15.61 -16.26
N LEU A 185 -7.99 16.76 -16.89
CA LEU A 185 -9.26 17.50 -16.86
C LEU A 185 -10.39 16.70 -17.52
N THR A 186 -10.13 16.07 -18.67
CA THR A 186 -11.12 15.22 -19.36
C THR A 186 -11.52 14.05 -18.48
N ALA A 187 -10.56 13.30 -17.93
CA ALA A 187 -10.85 12.17 -17.05
C ALA A 187 -11.60 12.59 -15.78
N GLY A 188 -11.22 13.72 -15.18
CA GLY A 188 -11.93 14.31 -14.04
C GLY A 188 -13.37 14.66 -14.35
N ALA A 189 -13.63 15.26 -15.51
CA ALA A 189 -14.97 15.61 -15.96
C ALA A 189 -15.83 14.38 -16.29
N GLU A 190 -15.31 13.45 -17.09
CA GLU A 190 -16.03 12.26 -17.56
C GLU A 190 -16.46 11.35 -16.40
N HIS A 191 -15.59 11.18 -15.41
CA HIS A 191 -15.85 10.28 -14.28
C HIS A 191 -16.30 11.02 -13.00
N SER A 192 -16.41 12.35 -13.05
CA SER A 192 -16.62 13.22 -11.89
C SER A 192 -15.68 12.91 -10.72
N ALA A 193 -14.41 12.65 -11.03
CA ALA A 193 -13.37 12.29 -10.07
C ALA A 193 -12.44 13.47 -9.82
N ILE A 194 -11.93 13.57 -8.58
CA ILE A 194 -11.04 14.67 -8.18
C ILE A 194 -9.55 14.29 -8.22
N ALA A 195 -9.26 12.99 -8.23
CA ALA A 195 -7.92 12.44 -8.39
C ALA A 195 -7.97 11.11 -9.15
N CYS A 196 -6.80 10.64 -9.59
CA CYS A 196 -6.62 9.31 -10.14
C CYS A 196 -5.45 8.53 -9.52
N ASP A 197 -5.55 7.21 -9.56
CA ASP A 197 -4.48 6.26 -9.27
C ASP A 197 -4.55 5.06 -10.23
N MET A 198 -3.78 3.99 -9.98
CA MET A 198 -3.74 2.82 -10.86
C MET A 198 -4.18 1.51 -10.18
N GLU A 199 -4.59 1.54 -8.91
CA GLU A 199 -4.79 0.34 -8.10
C GLU A 199 -6.13 0.30 -7.34
N THR A 200 -6.62 1.44 -6.83
CA THR A 200 -7.62 1.47 -5.75
C THR A 200 -8.88 0.70 -6.08
N PHE A 201 -9.43 0.86 -7.28
CA PHE A 201 -10.66 0.18 -7.67
C PHE A 201 -10.52 -1.36 -7.60
N ALA A 202 -9.37 -1.89 -8.01
CA ALA A 202 -9.10 -3.33 -7.95
C ALA A 202 -9.02 -3.82 -6.50
N VAL A 203 -8.38 -3.07 -5.60
CA VAL A 203 -8.34 -3.39 -4.15
C VAL A 203 -9.75 -3.35 -3.57
N ALA A 204 -10.52 -2.30 -3.87
CA ALA A 204 -11.89 -2.14 -3.39
C ALA A 204 -12.79 -3.30 -3.85
N LYS A 205 -12.66 -3.72 -5.12
CA LYS A 205 -13.41 -4.84 -5.71
C LYS A 205 -13.14 -6.14 -4.97
N GLU A 206 -11.88 -6.48 -4.71
CA GLU A 206 -11.53 -7.70 -3.97
C GLU A 206 -12.03 -7.64 -2.51
N CYS A 207 -11.96 -6.49 -1.86
CA CYS A 207 -12.51 -6.30 -0.52
C CYS A 207 -14.03 -6.51 -0.48
N SER A 208 -14.76 -5.96 -1.46
CA SER A 208 -16.20 -6.13 -1.55
C SER A 208 -16.61 -7.57 -1.84
N LEU A 209 -15.85 -8.29 -2.69
CA LEU A 209 -16.10 -9.70 -2.96
C LEU A 209 -15.89 -10.57 -1.73
N ALA A 210 -14.93 -10.21 -0.87
CA ALA A 210 -14.62 -10.92 0.36
C ALA A 210 -15.41 -10.44 1.60
N GLY A 211 -16.19 -9.36 1.49
CA GLY A 211 -16.88 -8.76 2.64
C GLY A 211 -15.95 -8.09 3.66
N VAL A 212 -14.76 -7.67 3.22
CA VAL A 212 -13.76 -7.00 4.08
C VAL A 212 -13.94 -5.48 4.01
N ARG A 213 -13.81 -4.80 5.16
CA ARG A 213 -13.96 -3.34 5.23
C ARG A 213 -12.79 -2.67 4.50
N PHE A 214 -13.09 -1.59 3.79
CA PHE A 214 -12.14 -0.96 2.88
C PHE A 214 -12.01 0.55 3.13
N LEU A 215 -10.79 1.07 2.96
CA LEU A 215 -10.50 2.49 2.96
C LEU A 215 -9.43 2.82 1.89
N SER A 216 -9.55 3.99 1.26
CA SER A 216 -8.50 4.53 0.38
C SER A 216 -7.93 5.82 0.97
N VAL A 217 -6.60 5.89 1.07
CA VAL A 217 -5.87 7.06 1.57
C VAL A 217 -4.75 7.40 0.61
N ARG A 218 -4.90 8.52 -0.10
CA ARG A 218 -3.94 8.98 -1.09
C ARG A 218 -3.29 10.28 -0.68
N ILE A 219 -2.03 10.46 -1.09
CA ILE A 219 -1.41 11.78 -1.11
C ILE A 219 -1.20 12.19 -2.56
N VAL A 220 -1.56 13.43 -2.90
CA VAL A 220 -1.37 13.95 -4.25
C VAL A 220 0.14 14.11 -4.48
N SER A 221 0.71 13.26 -5.33
CA SER A 221 2.11 13.36 -5.76
C SER A 221 2.23 14.35 -6.89
N ASP A 222 1.31 14.30 -7.86
CA ASP A 222 1.34 15.07 -9.09
C ASP A 222 0.11 15.97 -9.21
N GLY A 223 0.32 17.27 -9.27
CA GLY A 223 -0.71 18.26 -9.49
C GLY A 223 -1.22 18.27 -10.94
N LEU A 224 -2.25 19.07 -11.15
CA LEU A 224 -2.98 19.14 -12.43
C LEU A 224 -2.09 19.62 -13.60
N SER A 225 -1.24 20.61 -13.35
CA SER A 225 -0.34 21.22 -14.34
C SER A 225 1.05 20.61 -14.36
N ASP A 226 1.28 19.57 -13.57
CA ASP A 226 2.56 18.90 -13.55
C ASP A 226 2.67 17.92 -14.71
N GLU A 227 3.78 18.02 -15.43
CA GLU A 227 4.18 17.11 -16.49
C GLU A 227 5.43 16.34 -16.05
N LEU A 228 5.44 15.03 -16.29
CA LEU A 228 6.65 14.25 -16.05
C LEU A 228 7.67 14.50 -17.17
N PRO A 229 8.98 14.54 -16.86
CA PRO A 229 10.00 14.54 -17.89
C PRO A 229 9.85 13.31 -18.79
N PHE A 230 10.00 13.50 -20.11
CA PHE A 230 9.85 12.45 -21.13
C PHE A 230 10.70 11.20 -20.84
N GLU A 231 11.88 11.37 -20.25
CA GLU A 231 12.77 10.26 -19.91
C GLU A 231 12.24 9.39 -18.76
N VAL A 232 11.55 9.99 -17.78
CA VAL A 232 10.86 9.28 -16.70
C VAL A 232 9.71 8.46 -17.28
N GLU A 233 8.96 9.08 -18.19
CA GLU A 233 7.84 8.44 -18.88
C GLU A 233 8.28 7.18 -19.64
N GLN A 234 9.36 7.24 -20.42
CA GLN A 234 9.88 6.08 -21.14
C GLN A 234 10.33 4.96 -20.21
N LEU A 235 10.95 5.32 -19.08
CA LEU A 235 11.44 4.36 -18.10
C LEU A 235 10.29 3.62 -17.40
N MET A 236 9.22 4.34 -17.05
CA MET A 236 8.05 3.78 -16.36
C MET A 236 7.20 2.87 -17.25
N ASN A 237 7.12 3.16 -18.56
CA ASN A 237 6.34 2.36 -19.51
C ASN A 237 7.07 1.10 -20.01
N GLU A 238 8.40 1.06 -19.91
CA GLU A 238 9.20 -0.08 -20.36
C GLU A 238 9.22 -1.18 -19.27
N LYS A 239 8.80 -2.41 -19.61
CA LYS A 239 8.76 -3.52 -18.64
C LYS A 239 10.08 -4.31 -18.56
N ASN A 240 11.02 -4.06 -19.48
CA ASN A 240 12.28 -4.80 -19.57
C ASN A 240 13.44 -4.03 -18.88
N LEU A 241 14.04 -4.63 -17.85
CA LEU A 241 15.13 -4.06 -17.05
C LEU A 241 16.37 -3.63 -17.88
N ALA A 242 16.75 -4.40 -18.91
CA ALA A 242 17.91 -4.06 -19.73
C ALA A 242 17.63 -2.86 -20.64
N LYS A 243 16.41 -2.76 -21.18
CA LYS A 243 15.98 -1.60 -21.95
C LYS A 243 15.82 -0.37 -21.07
N GLN A 244 15.26 -0.53 -19.87
CA GLN A 244 15.17 0.53 -18.86
C GLN A 244 16.55 1.11 -18.54
N ALA A 245 17.56 0.26 -18.29
CA ALA A 245 18.92 0.71 -18.04
C ALA A 245 19.51 1.48 -19.24
N GLY A 246 19.28 0.98 -20.46
CA GLY A 246 19.70 1.66 -21.69
C GLY A 246 19.05 3.04 -21.86
N ILE A 247 17.74 3.15 -21.61
CA ILE A 247 16.98 4.41 -21.65
C ILE A 247 17.54 5.39 -20.61
N ALA A 248 17.77 4.92 -19.37
CA ALA A 248 18.31 5.75 -18.30
C ALA A 248 19.72 6.28 -18.61
N ILE A 249 20.61 5.43 -19.14
CA ILE A 249 21.96 5.83 -19.56
C ILE A 249 21.87 6.85 -20.71
N GLN A 250 21.02 6.58 -21.71
CA GLN A 250 20.85 7.48 -22.85
C GLN A 250 20.30 8.85 -22.42
N ALA A 251 19.32 8.86 -21.51
CA ALA A 251 18.77 10.07 -20.91
C ALA A 251 19.85 10.90 -20.21
N LEU A 252 20.67 10.27 -19.36
CA LEU A 252 21.76 10.94 -18.66
C LEU A 252 22.82 11.52 -19.62
N MET A 253 23.16 10.77 -20.67
CA MET A 253 24.14 11.22 -21.67
C MET A 253 23.63 12.42 -22.48
N LYS A 254 22.34 12.43 -22.85
CA LYS A 254 21.73 13.53 -23.62
C LYS A 254 21.49 14.78 -22.78
N ARG A 255 21.11 14.60 -21.51
CA ARG A 255 20.78 15.70 -20.59
C ARG A 255 21.26 15.35 -19.18
N PRO A 256 22.50 15.72 -18.80
CA PRO A 256 23.03 15.48 -17.45
C PRO A 256 22.15 16.10 -16.35
N ALA A 257 21.48 17.21 -16.65
CA ALA A 257 20.50 17.85 -15.76
C ALA A 257 19.30 16.95 -15.41
N ALA A 258 18.98 15.95 -16.23
CA ALA A 258 17.91 14.98 -15.95
C ALA A 258 18.18 14.20 -14.66
N ALA A 259 19.46 13.97 -14.30
CA ALA A 259 19.80 13.35 -13.02
C ALA A 259 19.39 14.21 -11.81
N LEU A 260 19.52 15.54 -11.92
CA LEU A 260 19.07 16.47 -10.89
C LEU A 260 17.54 16.53 -10.82
N ASP A 261 16.86 16.50 -11.97
CA ASP A 261 15.40 16.48 -12.05
C ASP A 261 14.83 15.19 -11.43
N LEU A 262 15.43 14.03 -11.75
CA LEU A 262 15.12 12.74 -11.12
C LEU A 262 15.35 12.74 -9.61
N TRP A 263 16.45 13.33 -9.16
CA TRP A 263 16.75 13.43 -7.74
C TRP A 263 15.71 14.29 -7.00
N LYS A 264 15.33 15.44 -7.57
CA LYS A 264 14.27 16.30 -7.01
C LYS A 264 12.93 15.57 -6.96
N LEU A 265 12.54 14.86 -8.03
CA LEU A 265 11.31 14.07 -8.06
C LEU A 265 11.32 12.99 -6.97
N ARG A 266 12.44 12.29 -6.80
CA ARG A 266 12.60 11.29 -5.73
C ARG A 266 12.50 11.92 -4.34
N ASP A 267 13.14 13.07 -4.12
CA ASP A 267 13.09 13.78 -2.83
C ASP A 267 11.67 14.25 -2.49
N GLU A 268 10.95 14.83 -3.46
CA GLU A 268 9.55 15.22 -3.27
C GLU A 268 8.64 14.02 -3.03
N ALA A 269 8.85 12.91 -3.74
CA ALA A 269 8.11 11.67 -3.51
C ALA A 269 8.40 11.07 -2.12
N ASN A 270 9.64 11.11 -1.63
CA ASN A 270 9.98 10.69 -0.27
C ASN A 270 9.27 11.57 0.78
N LYS A 271 9.30 12.90 0.61
CA LYS A 271 8.56 13.82 1.49
C LYS A 271 7.06 13.54 1.47
N ALA A 272 6.51 13.20 0.32
CA ALA A 272 5.10 12.82 0.19
C ALA A 272 4.81 11.52 0.96
N ALA A 273 5.65 10.49 0.80
CA ALA A 273 5.53 9.23 1.51
C ALA A 273 5.63 9.40 3.04
N GLU A 274 6.55 10.23 3.54
CA GLU A 274 6.64 10.54 4.98
C GLU A 274 5.36 11.21 5.52
N ARG A 275 4.78 12.13 4.75
CA ARG A 275 3.52 12.79 5.13
C ARG A 275 2.37 11.79 5.12
N LEU A 276 2.31 10.91 4.12
CA LEU A 276 1.33 9.85 4.02
C LEU A 276 1.41 8.91 5.22
N ALA A 277 2.62 8.45 5.57
CA ALA A 277 2.83 7.60 6.74
C ALA A 277 2.37 8.28 8.05
N LYS A 278 2.74 9.55 8.26
CA LYS A 278 2.28 10.34 9.43
C LYS A 278 0.77 10.49 9.49
N PHE A 279 0.10 10.62 8.34
CA PHE A 279 -1.35 10.69 8.28
C PHE A 279 -1.99 9.33 8.57
N LEU A 280 -1.47 8.25 7.99
CA LEU A 280 -1.94 6.88 8.26
C LEU A 280 -1.81 6.53 9.74
N LEU A 281 -0.71 6.88 10.42
CA LEU A 281 -0.56 6.68 11.86
C LEU A 281 -1.64 7.38 12.71
N GLN A 282 -2.26 8.45 12.21
CA GLN A 282 -3.39 9.11 12.87
C GLN A 282 -4.72 8.45 12.52
N VAL A 283 -4.87 7.93 11.30
CA VAL A 283 -6.09 7.25 10.84
C VAL A 283 -6.23 5.87 11.47
N LEU A 284 -5.16 5.08 11.54
CA LEU A 284 -5.20 3.68 11.96
C LEU A 284 -5.88 3.48 13.33
N PRO A 285 -5.53 4.22 14.41
CA PRO A 285 -6.20 4.06 15.70
C PRO A 285 -7.72 4.28 15.69
N GLN A 286 -8.23 5.03 14.70
CA GLN A 286 -9.64 5.37 14.57
C GLN A 286 -10.45 4.28 13.85
N LEU A 287 -9.79 3.30 13.22
CA LEU A 287 -10.49 2.18 12.58
C LEU A 287 -11.18 1.33 13.67
N PRO A 288 -12.52 1.19 13.61
CA PRO A 288 -13.25 0.34 14.51
C PRO A 288 -12.71 -1.07 14.50
N ALA A 289 -12.67 -1.64 15.70
CA ALA A 289 -12.57 -3.06 15.88
C ALA A 289 -13.94 -3.69 15.55
#